data_AF-A0AAW6UTE0-F1
#
_entry.id   AF-A0AAW6UTE0-F1
#
_cell.length_a   1.000
_cell.length_b   1.000
_cell.length_c   1.000
_cell.angle_alpha   90.00
_cell.angle_beta   90.00
_cell.angle_gamma   90.00
#
_symmetry.space_group_name_H-M   'P 1'
#
loop_
_entity.id
_entity.type
_entity.pdbx_description
1 polymer ?
#
loop_
_entity_poly.entity_id
_entity_poly.type
_entity_poly.pdbx_seq_one_letter_code
_entity_poly.pdbx_strand_id
1 'polypeptide(L)'
;MQGEQIQKESHEILNQLQSFIDFYGSLSFTVMHFIPLGTKALFNFDTYIYEAMKGTLESILVLIENGRVNDAYALLRKFYDISLINVYVNLYLKREFEIDKFVVVKIQNWLSGKEKIPEYKEIRQYISTSLLRPI
;
A
#
# COMPACT_ATOMS: atom_id res chain seq x y z
N MET A 1 -6.24 -33.62 33.09
CA MET A 1 -6.85 -32.35 32.66
C MET A 1 -6.72 -32.29 31.15
N GLN A 2 -7.76 -32.71 30.44
CA GLN A 2 -7.85 -32.54 28.99
C GLN A 2 -8.19 -31.06 28.78
N GLY A 3 -7.25 -30.30 28.19
CA GLY A 3 -7.50 -28.90 27.86
C GLY A 3 -8.64 -28.84 26.86
N GLU A 4 -9.70 -28.11 27.19
CA GLU A 4 -10.72 -27.73 26.23
C GLU A 4 -10.04 -27.04 25.06
N GLN A 5 -9.96 -27.73 23.92
CA GLN A 5 -9.72 -27.07 22.64
C GLN A 5 -10.99 -26.28 22.33
N ILE A 6 -11.00 -25.02 22.75
CA ILE A 6 -12.00 -24.05 22.31
C ILE A 6 -11.90 -24.02 20.79
N GLN A 7 -12.89 -24.61 20.10
CA GLN A 7 -13.07 -24.41 18.67
C GLN A 7 -13.29 -22.92 18.48
N LYS A 8 -12.24 -22.24 18.03
CA LYS A 8 -12.30 -20.82 17.72
C LYS A 8 -13.12 -20.71 16.45
N GLU A 9 -14.42 -20.45 16.57
CA GLU A 9 -15.25 -20.11 15.42
C GLU A 9 -14.55 -18.96 14.70
N SER A 10 -14.12 -19.22 13.45
CA SER A 10 -13.41 -18.23 12.66
C SER A 10 -14.40 -17.12 12.31
N HIS A 11 -14.24 -15.98 12.97
CA HIS A 11 -15.03 -14.80 12.66
C HIS A 11 -14.80 -14.43 11.20
N GLU A 12 -15.86 -14.09 10.46
CA GLU A 12 -15.82 -13.83 9.01
C GLU A 12 -14.70 -12.85 8.60
N ILE A 13 -14.40 -11.88 9.46
CA ILE A 13 -13.32 -10.91 9.29
C ILE A 13 -11.94 -11.55 9.02
N LEU A 14 -11.65 -12.72 9.59
CA LEU A 14 -10.37 -13.42 9.36
C LEU A 14 -10.28 -13.91 7.92
N ASN A 15 -11.38 -14.45 7.38
CA ASN A 15 -11.46 -14.89 5.99
C ASN A 15 -11.38 -13.71 5.02
N GLN A 16 -12.03 -12.58 5.36
CA GLN A 16 -11.94 -11.35 4.55
C GLN A 16 -10.52 -10.78 4.54
N LEU A 17 -9.84 -10.72 5.70
CA LEU A 17 -8.45 -10.30 5.80
C LEU A 17 -7.53 -11.20 4.98
N GLN A 18 -7.71 -12.52 5.05
CA GLN A 18 -6.95 -13.46 4.24
C GLN A 18 -7.17 -13.21 2.74
N SER A 19 -8.41 -12.99 2.32
CA SER A 19 -8.74 -12.67 0.93
C SER A 19 -8.04 -11.39 0.46
N PHE A 20 -7.93 -10.36 1.31
CA PHE A 20 -7.19 -9.14 0.98
C PHE A 20 -5.67 -9.35 0.94
N ILE A 21 -5.12 -10.16 1.84
CA ILE A 21 -3.69 -10.55 1.82
C ILE A 21 -3.36 -11.22 0.48
N ASP A 22 -4.17 -12.20 0.09
CA ASP A 22 -3.99 -12.95 -1.17
C ASP A 22 -4.17 -12.03 -2.39
N PHE A 23 -5.15 -11.13 -2.34
CA PHE A 23 -5.37 -10.12 -3.38
C PHE A 23 -4.15 -9.22 -3.57
N TYR A 24 -3.63 -8.61 -2.51
CA TYR A 24 -2.49 -7.70 -2.62
C TYR A 24 -1.20 -8.42 -3.00
N GLY A 25 -0.99 -9.66 -2.54
CA GLY A 25 0.14 -10.47 -3.01
C GLY A 25 0.03 -10.81 -4.51
N SER A 26 -1.16 -11.20 -4.97
CA SER A 26 -1.39 -11.48 -6.39
C SER A 26 -1.24 -10.23 -7.25
N LEU A 27 -1.79 -9.10 -6.80
CA LEU A 27 -1.69 -7.82 -7.49
C LEU A 27 -0.24 -7.34 -7.58
N SER A 28 0.52 -7.42 -6.48
CA SER A 28 1.95 -7.13 -6.42
C SER A 28 2.74 -7.88 -7.50
N PHE A 29 2.56 -9.20 -7.57
CA PHE A 29 3.22 -10.06 -8.56
C PHE A 29 2.77 -9.74 -10.00
N THR A 30 1.48 -9.46 -10.19
CA THR A 30 0.91 -9.13 -11.49
C THR A 30 1.48 -7.82 -12.04
N VAL A 31 1.56 -6.77 -11.22
CA VAL A 31 2.02 -5.44 -11.67
C VAL A 31 3.55 -5.35 -11.83
N MET A 32 4.31 -6.27 -11.22
CA MET A 32 5.78 -6.27 -11.21
C MET A 32 6.41 -6.27 -12.59
N HIS A 33 5.79 -6.96 -13.55
CA HIS A 33 6.30 -7.12 -14.91
C HIS A 33 5.97 -5.95 -15.84
N PHE A 34 5.14 -5.00 -15.40
CA PHE A 34 4.87 -3.80 -16.17
C PHE A 34 6.04 -2.83 -16.03
N ILE A 35 6.51 -2.31 -17.17
CA ILE A 35 7.62 -1.34 -17.21
C ILE A 35 7.16 -0.08 -16.45
N PRO A 36 7.86 0.33 -15.37
CA PRO A 36 7.51 1.55 -14.67
C PRO A 36 7.79 2.76 -15.57
N LEU A 37 6.73 3.46 -15.98
CA LEU A 37 6.87 4.73 -16.69
C LEU A 37 7.28 5.83 -15.71
N GLY A 38 8.18 6.71 -16.14
CA GLY A 38 8.61 7.88 -15.36
C GLY A 38 9.64 7.61 -14.25
N THR A 39 10.16 6.38 -14.10
CA THR A 39 11.28 6.10 -13.16
C THR A 39 12.33 5.18 -13.80
N LYS A 40 13.52 5.09 -13.21
CA LYS A 40 14.58 4.15 -13.61
C LYS A 40 14.54 2.84 -12.80
N ALA A 41 13.43 2.56 -12.11
CA ALA A 41 13.31 1.36 -11.29
C ALA A 41 13.27 0.09 -12.16
N LEU A 42 13.88 -0.98 -11.67
CA LEU A 42 13.84 -2.30 -12.34
C LEU A 42 12.46 -2.96 -12.25
N PHE A 43 11.67 -2.61 -11.23
CA PHE A 43 10.34 -3.13 -10.99
C PHE A 43 9.35 -1.98 -10.78
N ASN A 44 8.06 -2.26 -11.05
CA ASN A 44 7.00 -1.31 -10.80
C ASN A 44 6.96 -0.90 -9.31
N PHE A 45 6.91 0.40 -9.05
CA PHE A 45 6.80 0.93 -7.69
C PHE A 45 5.58 0.38 -6.94
N ASP A 46 4.49 0.15 -7.66
CA ASP A 46 3.26 -0.41 -7.11
C ASP A 46 3.47 -1.81 -6.49
N THR A 47 4.41 -2.61 -7.01
CA THR A 47 4.78 -3.91 -6.41
C THR A 47 5.24 -3.76 -4.97
N TYR A 48 6.14 -2.80 -4.70
CA TYR A 48 6.63 -2.57 -3.34
C TYR A 48 5.54 -2.07 -2.40
N ILE A 49 4.63 -1.25 -2.91
CA ILE A 49 3.48 -0.77 -2.14
C ILE A 49 2.52 -1.91 -1.82
N TYR A 50 2.16 -2.74 -2.81
CA TYR A 50 1.21 -3.82 -2.61
C TYR A 50 1.78 -4.92 -1.69
N GLU A 51 3.08 -5.24 -1.76
CA GLU A 51 3.72 -6.08 -0.74
C GLU A 51 3.66 -5.44 0.65
N ALA A 52 3.88 -4.13 0.77
CA ALA A 52 3.79 -3.44 2.06
C ALA A 52 2.36 -3.43 2.63
N MET A 53 1.34 -3.33 1.76
CA MET A 53 -0.07 -3.47 2.13
C MET A 53 -0.37 -4.89 2.61
N LYS A 54 0.03 -5.91 1.84
CA LYS A 54 -0.07 -7.32 2.21
C LYS A 54 0.56 -7.59 3.58
N GLY A 55 1.83 -7.22 3.79
CA GLY A 55 2.51 -7.46 5.06
C GLY A 55 1.88 -6.71 6.25
N THR A 56 1.26 -5.56 5.99
CA THR A 56 0.49 -4.84 7.02
C THR A 56 -0.80 -5.58 7.38
N LEU A 57 -1.50 -6.17 6.40
CA LEU A 57 -2.68 -7.00 6.64
C LEU A 57 -2.33 -8.32 7.34
N GLU A 58 -1.21 -8.97 6.98
CA GLU A 58 -0.69 -10.15 7.69
C GLU A 58 -0.43 -9.82 9.17
N SER A 59 0.16 -8.65 9.44
CA SER A 59 0.38 -8.19 10.82
C SER A 59 -0.93 -7.92 11.56
N ILE A 60 -1.93 -7.33 10.89
CA ILE A 60 -3.28 -7.12 11.44
C ILE A 60 -3.94 -8.45 11.79
N LEU A 61 -3.87 -9.43 10.88
CA LEU A 61 -4.43 -10.78 11.07
C LEU A 61 -3.84 -11.42 12.33
N VAL A 62 -2.51 -11.47 12.45
CA VAL A 62 -1.80 -12.02 13.63
C VAL A 62 -2.24 -11.31 14.93
N LEU A 63 -2.41 -9.99 14.91
CA LEU A 63 -2.83 -9.26 16.11
C LEU A 63 -4.28 -9.57 16.51
N ILE A 64 -5.19 -9.65 15.54
CA ILE A 64 -6.60 -10.01 15.79
C ILE A 64 -6.70 -11.45 16.30
N GLU A 65 -5.97 -12.39 15.71
CA GLU A 65 -5.91 -13.77 16.18
C GLU A 65 -5.42 -13.86 17.64
N ASN A 66 -4.53 -12.96 18.05
CA ASN A 66 -4.04 -12.87 19.43
C ASN A 66 -4.92 -12.01 20.36
N GLY A 67 -6.10 -11.57 19.92
CA GLY A 67 -7.02 -10.74 20.71
C GLY A 67 -6.55 -9.28 20.90
N ARG A 68 -5.52 -8.84 20.17
CA ARG A 68 -4.93 -7.49 20.25
C ARG A 68 -5.58 -6.52 19.27
N VAL A 69 -6.89 -6.36 19.37
CA VAL A 69 -7.70 -5.56 18.41
C VAL A 69 -7.27 -4.09 18.37
N ASN A 70 -6.91 -3.48 19.49
CA ASN A 70 -6.45 -2.08 19.54
C ASN A 70 -5.13 -1.86 18.79
N ASP A 71 -4.22 -2.84 18.86
CA ASP A 71 -2.94 -2.77 18.14
C ASP A 71 -3.16 -3.00 16.64
N ALA A 72 -4.05 -3.92 16.28
CA ALA A 72 -4.49 -4.10 14.90
C ALA A 72 -5.11 -2.81 14.33
N TYR A 73 -5.92 -2.10 15.13
CA TYR A 73 -6.48 -0.81 14.76
C TYR A 73 -5.41 0.26 14.52
N ALA A 74 -4.31 0.27 15.27
CA ALA A 74 -3.19 1.18 15.01
C ALA A 74 -2.53 0.90 13.65
N LEU A 75 -2.44 -0.37 13.23
CA LEU A 75 -1.91 -0.74 11.92
C LEU A 75 -2.83 -0.36 10.75
N LEU A 76 -4.13 -0.18 10.97
CA LEU A 76 -5.02 0.38 9.94
C LEU A 76 -4.59 1.78 9.51
N ARG A 77 -4.03 2.59 10.43
CA ARG A 77 -3.47 3.91 10.07
C ARG A 77 -2.29 3.77 9.12
N LYS A 78 -1.37 2.84 9.40
CA LYS A 78 -0.25 2.54 8.51
C LYS A 78 -0.74 2.08 7.14
N PHE A 79 -1.73 1.19 7.10
CA PHE A 79 -2.33 0.73 5.85
C PHE A 79 -2.89 1.90 5.03
N TYR A 80 -3.66 2.77 5.68
CA TYR A 80 -4.23 3.97 5.07
C TYR A 80 -3.16 4.94 4.53
N ASP A 81 -2.08 5.17 5.28
CA ASP A 81 -0.98 6.04 4.86
C ASP A 81 -0.27 5.48 3.62
N ILE A 82 -0.05 4.16 3.56
CA ILE A 82 0.51 3.48 2.37
C ILE A 82 -0.44 3.66 1.16
N SER A 83 -1.75 3.52 1.36
CA SER A 83 -2.74 3.76 0.29
C SER A 83 -2.70 5.19 -0.24
N LEU A 84 -2.60 6.19 0.64
CA LEU A 84 -2.48 7.59 0.22
C LEU A 84 -1.18 7.87 -0.55
N ILE A 85 -0.06 7.29 -0.10
CA ILE A 85 1.22 7.40 -0.81
C ILE A 85 1.09 6.81 -2.22
N ASN A 86 0.45 5.64 -2.35
CA ASN A 86 0.22 5.01 -3.65
C ASN A 86 -0.55 5.91 -4.61
N VAL A 87 -1.68 6.46 -4.15
CA VAL A 87 -2.53 7.38 -4.93
C VAL A 87 -1.74 8.61 -5.32
N TYR A 88 -1.02 9.22 -4.38
CA TYR A 88 -0.19 10.39 -4.65
C TYR A 88 0.87 10.12 -5.72
N VAL A 89 1.62 9.02 -5.60
CA VAL A 89 2.70 8.70 -6.55
C VAL A 89 2.13 8.46 -7.95
N ASN A 90 1.04 7.70 -8.05
CA ASN A 90 0.38 7.45 -9.33
C ASN A 90 -0.13 8.74 -9.99
N LEU A 91 -0.76 9.63 -9.23
CA LEU A 91 -1.22 10.93 -9.75
C LEU A 91 -0.06 11.85 -10.14
N TYR A 92 1.03 11.84 -9.37
CA TYR A 92 2.21 12.64 -9.64
C TYR A 92 2.93 12.15 -10.90
N LEU A 93 3.11 10.84 -11.04
CA LEU A 93 3.68 10.22 -12.24
C LEU A 93 2.83 10.50 -13.47
N LYS A 94 1.49 10.32 -13.39
CA LYS A 94 0.59 10.61 -14.51
C LYS A 94 0.72 12.05 -14.98
N ARG A 95 0.70 13.02 -14.06
CA ARG A 95 0.80 14.44 -14.40
C ARG A 95 2.16 14.82 -14.97
N GLU A 96 3.25 14.40 -14.36
CA GLU A 96 4.60 14.84 -14.78
C GLU A 96 5.10 14.08 -16.02
N PHE A 97 4.64 12.85 -16.25
CA PHE A 97 4.95 12.11 -17.48
C PHE A 97 4.26 12.73 -18.70
N GLU A 98 3.09 13.34 -18.55
CA GLU A 98 2.41 14.10 -19.60
C GLU A 98 3.17 15.40 -20.00
N ILE A 99 4.13 15.86 -19.20
CA ILE A 99 4.88 17.13 -19.38
C ILE A 99 6.28 16.88 -19.99
N ASP A 100 6.43 15.95 -20.93
CA ASP A 100 7.68 15.65 -21.67
C ASP A 100 8.89 15.18 -20.83
N LYS A 101 8.68 14.79 -19.56
CA LYS A 101 9.74 14.24 -18.70
C LYS A 101 9.70 12.71 -18.71
N PHE A 102 10.64 12.10 -19.44
CA PHE A 102 10.84 10.63 -19.44
C PHE A 102 11.17 10.06 -18.04
N VAL A 103 11.74 10.88 -17.14
CA VAL A 103 12.03 10.51 -15.75
C VAL A 103 11.52 11.61 -14.81
N VAL A 104 10.64 11.23 -13.89
CA VAL A 104 10.11 12.10 -12.84
C VAL A 104 11.10 12.11 -11.67
N VAL A 105 12.03 13.08 -11.70
CA VAL A 105 13.19 13.18 -10.78
C VAL A 105 12.79 13.10 -9.31
N LYS A 106 11.68 13.73 -8.91
CA LYS A 106 11.19 13.72 -7.52
C LYS A 106 10.90 12.30 -7.01
N ILE A 107 10.17 11.50 -7.79
CA ILE A 107 9.87 10.10 -7.44
C ILE A 107 11.16 9.26 -7.50
N GLN A 108 12.01 9.46 -8.50
CA GLN A 108 13.30 8.76 -8.60
C GLN A 108 14.22 9.02 -7.39
N ASN A 109 14.24 10.25 -6.87
CA ASN A 109 15.03 10.62 -5.72
C ASN A 109 14.51 9.97 -4.43
N TRP A 110 13.20 9.74 -4.30
CA TRP A 110 12.64 8.95 -3.19
C TRP A 110 13.03 7.49 -3.29
N LEU A 111 12.90 6.89 -4.47
CA LEU A 111 13.28 5.49 -4.70
C LEU A 111 14.76 5.24 -4.43
N SER A 112 15.61 6.23 -4.71
CA SER A 112 17.05 6.16 -4.44
C SER A 112 17.46 6.64 -3.05
N GLY A 113 16.50 7.00 -2.19
CA GLY A 113 16.76 7.49 -0.82
C GLY A 113 17.46 8.85 -0.75
N LYS A 114 17.52 9.59 -1.86
CA LYS A 114 18.15 10.92 -1.95
C LYS A 114 17.26 12.04 -1.44
N GLU A 115 15.94 11.83 -1.46
CA GLU A 115 14.94 12.74 -0.92
C GLU A 115 13.96 11.99 -0.03
N LYS A 116 13.35 12.70 0.93
CA LYS A 116 12.31 12.16 1.80
C LYS A 116 10.95 12.20 1.11
N ILE A 117 10.10 11.23 1.44
CA ILE A 117 8.67 11.25 1.10
C ILE A 117 8.05 12.53 1.69
N PRO A 118 7.12 13.20 0.99
CA PRO A 118 6.50 14.43 1.47
C PRO A 118 5.70 14.17 2.73
N GLU A 119 5.48 15.25 3.49
CA GLU A 119 4.61 15.18 4.64
C GLU A 119 3.16 14.86 4.26
N TYR A 120 2.44 14.25 5.19
CA TYR A 120 1.03 13.89 5.03
C TYR A 120 0.17 15.06 4.53
N LYS A 121 0.42 16.27 5.02
CA LYS A 121 -0.31 17.48 4.63
C LYS A 121 -0.13 17.78 3.14
N GLU A 122 1.09 17.67 2.63
CA GLU A 122 1.40 17.89 1.21
C GLU A 122 0.77 16.84 0.32
N ILE A 123 0.86 15.56 0.73
CA ILE A 123 0.22 14.43 0.04
C ILE A 123 -1.29 14.67 -0.08
N ARG A 124 -1.95 14.99 1.04
CA ARG A 124 -3.39 15.22 1.09
C ARG A 124 -3.81 16.42 0.25
N GLN A 125 -3.08 17.54 0.34
CA GLN A 125 -3.35 18.73 -0.45
C GLN A 125 -3.18 18.48 -1.96
N TYR A 126 -2.16 17.70 -2.33
CA TYR A 126 -1.94 17.33 -3.73
C TYR A 126 -3.10 16.47 -4.25
N ILE A 127 -3.49 15.43 -3.51
CA ILE A 127 -4.62 14.57 -3.88
C ILE A 127 -5.92 15.37 -3.98
N SER A 128 -6.20 16.28 -3.03
CA SER A 128 -7.45 17.04 -3.04
C SER A 128 -7.52 18.08 -4.17
N THR A 129 -6.39 18.54 -4.67
CA THR A 129 -6.32 19.51 -5.79
C THR A 129 -6.15 18.84 -7.15
N SER A 130 -5.67 17.60 -7.18
CA SER A 130 -5.68 16.78 -8.38
C SER A 130 -7.13 16.42 -8.74
N LEU A 131 -7.53 16.70 -9.98
CA LEU A 131 -8.86 16.38 -10.51
C LEU A 131 -9.02 14.86 -10.66
N LEU A 132 -9.23 14.14 -9.55
CA LEU A 132 -9.76 12.78 -9.57
C LEU A 132 -11.19 12.85 -10.09
N ARG A 133 -11.37 12.76 -11.42
CA ARG A 133 -12.69 12.51 -11.98
C ARG A 133 -13.04 11.05 -11.68
N PRO A 134 -14.19 10.76 -11.04
CA PRO A 134 -14.68 9.40 -10.96
C PRO A 134 -14.72 8.81 -12.37
N ILE A 135 -14.20 7.59 -12.53
CA ILE A 135 -14.34 6.80 -13.76
C ILE A 135 -15.73 6.18 -13.77
#